data_AF-A0A7V9AQ10-F1
#
_entry.id   AF-A0A7V9AQ10-F1
#
_cell.length_a   1.000
_cell.length_b   1.000
_cell.length_c   1.000
_cell.angle_alpha   90.00
_cell.angle_beta   90.00
_cell.angle_gamma   90.00
#
_symmetry.space_group_name_H-M   'P 1'
#
loop_
_entity.id
_entity.type
_entity.pdbx_description
1 polymer ?
#
loop_
_entity_poly.entity_id
_entity_poly.type
_entity_poly.pdbx_seq_one_letter_code
_entity_poly.pdbx_strand_id
1 'polypeptide(L)'
;MTAAKRVTEARVEIRCAMLVAGLFGTVGVVALVIADWLYFNRLAPPANRYGCGVARLVDRLPSSPTALDLHSFDQHGMLKLGHGIARLSPEEHHIVLRPHYHSFSIRVRTAWPMKATIHLQPTESGTHVEGVKRIPWSSALLTLAWLITVAVGTMGFVIAFLMHEGFSSLGGVLLGIGVTALGLIVLAFGLVIIALAYRLENQRLTQTYAELRQALLMASSPSS
;
A
#
# COMPACT_ATOMS: atom_id res chain seq x y z
N MET A 1 -43.75 -36.22 -14.91
CA MET A 1 -42.60 -35.50 -14.31
C MET A 1 -43.14 -34.43 -13.36
N THR A 2 -43.08 -34.69 -12.05
CA THR A 2 -43.82 -33.99 -10.99
C THR A 2 -43.23 -32.62 -10.65
N ALA A 3 -44.09 -31.66 -10.27
CA ALA A 3 -43.71 -30.28 -9.94
C ALA A 3 -42.59 -30.18 -8.89
N ALA A 4 -42.56 -31.10 -7.92
CA ALA A 4 -41.51 -31.18 -6.90
C ALA A 4 -40.10 -31.44 -7.50
N LYS A 5 -40.01 -32.24 -8.57
CA LYS A 5 -38.73 -32.52 -9.24
C LYS A 5 -38.18 -31.27 -9.94
N ARG A 6 -39.06 -30.49 -10.61
CA ARG A 6 -38.69 -29.22 -11.25
C ARG A 6 -38.24 -28.14 -10.26
N VAL A 7 -38.88 -28.03 -9.11
CA VAL A 7 -38.47 -27.07 -8.07
C VAL A 7 -37.09 -27.43 -7.49
N THR A 8 -36.80 -28.73 -7.36
CA THR A 8 -35.51 -29.19 -6.83
C THR A 8 -34.39 -28.97 -7.85
N GLU A 9 -34.63 -29.32 -9.12
CA GLU A 9 -33.69 -29.06 -10.23
C GLU A 9 -33.42 -27.55 -10.37
N ALA A 10 -34.45 -26.71 -10.33
CA ALA A 10 -34.30 -25.25 -10.40
C ALA A 10 -33.49 -24.66 -9.22
N ARG A 11 -33.68 -25.17 -8.00
CA ARG A 11 -32.87 -24.74 -6.83
C ARG A 11 -31.40 -25.14 -6.96
N VAL A 12 -31.12 -26.29 -7.56
CA VAL A 12 -29.75 -26.75 -7.83
C VAL A 12 -29.10 -25.88 -8.90
N GLU A 13 -29.79 -25.60 -10.01
CA GLU A 13 -29.29 -24.71 -11.05
C GLU A 13 -28.99 -23.30 -10.51
N ILE A 14 -29.89 -22.73 -9.71
CA ILE A 14 -29.68 -21.40 -9.10
C ILE A 14 -28.47 -21.42 -8.17
N ARG A 15 -28.28 -22.47 -7.35
CA ARG A 15 -27.12 -22.60 -6.46
C ARG A 15 -25.82 -22.76 -7.26
N CYS A 16 -25.81 -23.57 -8.31
CA CYS A 16 -24.65 -23.72 -9.19
C CYS A 16 -24.31 -22.39 -9.89
N ALA A 17 -25.31 -21.66 -10.38
CA ALA A 17 -25.12 -20.36 -10.99
C ALA A 17 -24.54 -19.33 -10.00
N MET A 18 -25.06 -19.29 -8.76
CA MET A 18 -24.52 -18.44 -7.69
C MET A 18 -23.07 -18.80 -7.33
N LEU A 19 -22.73 -20.09 -7.27
CA LEU A 19 -21.36 -20.54 -7.00
C LEU A 19 -20.40 -20.17 -8.13
N VAL A 20 -20.80 -20.35 -9.39
CA VAL A 20 -19.99 -19.97 -10.56
C VAL A 20 -19.79 -18.46 -10.61
N ALA A 21 -20.84 -17.67 -10.37
CA ALA A 21 -20.74 -16.23 -10.29
C ALA A 21 -19.81 -15.77 -9.15
N GLY A 22 -19.89 -16.42 -7.98
CA GLY A 22 -18.99 -16.19 -6.86
C GLY A 22 -17.53 -16.47 -7.22
N LEU A 23 -17.25 -17.62 -7.82
CA LEU A 23 -15.90 -18.01 -8.27
C LEU A 23 -15.35 -17.02 -9.29
N PHE A 24 -16.14 -16.66 -10.31
CA PHE A 24 -15.73 -15.69 -11.33
C PHE A 24 -15.44 -14.32 -10.73
N GLY A 25 -16.28 -13.87 -9.80
CA GLY A 25 -16.06 -12.63 -9.04
C GLY A 25 -14.76 -12.67 -8.23
N THR A 26 -14.49 -13.75 -7.49
CA THR A 26 -13.24 -13.90 -6.72
C THR A 26 -12.01 -13.90 -7.62
N VAL A 27 -12.04 -14.65 -8.73
CA VAL A 27 -10.93 -14.69 -9.69
C VAL A 27 -10.70 -13.30 -10.30
N GLY A 28 -11.76 -12.58 -10.67
CA GLY A 28 -11.66 -11.22 -11.19
C GLY A 28 -11.02 -10.24 -10.20
N VAL A 29 -11.42 -10.30 -8.93
CA VAL A 29 -10.82 -9.48 -7.86
C VAL A 29 -9.34 -9.80 -7.68
N VAL A 30 -8.97 -11.08 -7.63
CA VAL A 30 -7.56 -11.49 -7.50
C VAL A 30 -6.75 -11.00 -8.71
N ALA A 31 -7.28 -11.13 -9.92
CA ALA A 31 -6.62 -10.64 -11.13
C ALA A 31 -6.41 -9.12 -11.09
N LEU A 32 -7.40 -8.35 -10.61
CA LEU A 32 -7.30 -6.89 -10.43
C LEU A 32 -6.22 -6.51 -9.42
N VAL A 33 -6.15 -7.20 -8.28
CA VAL A 33 -5.13 -6.97 -7.25
C VAL A 33 -3.73 -7.22 -7.83
N ILE A 34 -3.55 -8.34 -8.55
CA ILE A 34 -2.27 -8.66 -9.20
C ILE A 34 -1.93 -7.63 -10.28
N ALA A 35 -2.89 -7.23 -11.11
CA ALA A 35 -2.68 -6.24 -12.16
C ALA A 35 -2.27 -4.88 -11.60
N ASP A 36 -2.93 -4.43 -10.51
CA ASP A 36 -2.58 -3.21 -9.79
C ASP A 36 -1.13 -3.26 -9.26
N TRP A 37 -0.74 -4.37 -8.64
CA TRP A 37 0.63 -4.58 -8.18
C TRP A 37 1.66 -4.58 -9.31
N LEU A 38 1.37 -5.30 -10.39
CA LEU A 38 2.25 -5.35 -11.56
C LEU A 38 2.40 -3.96 -12.18
N TYR A 39 1.29 -3.22 -12.34
CA TYR A 39 1.29 -1.87 -12.87
C TYR A 39 2.05 -0.90 -11.96
N PHE A 40 1.84 -0.97 -10.65
CA PHE A 40 2.56 -0.16 -9.66
C PHE A 40 4.08 -0.41 -9.70
N ASN A 41 4.49 -1.66 -9.95
CA ASN A 41 5.88 -2.07 -10.07
C ASN A 41 6.49 -1.87 -11.47
N ARG A 42 5.73 -1.44 -12.48
CA ARG A 42 6.32 -1.09 -13.79
C ARG A 42 7.20 0.16 -13.67
N LEU A 43 8.28 0.18 -14.44
CA LEU A 43 9.20 1.33 -14.58
C LEU A 43 8.80 2.15 -15.83
N ALA A 44 7.51 2.49 -15.95
CA ALA A 44 6.99 3.28 -17.06
C ALA A 44 6.68 4.71 -16.57
N PRO A 45 6.91 5.77 -17.39
CA PRO A 45 6.61 7.15 -17.03
C PRO A 45 5.21 7.38 -16.41
N PRO A 46 4.09 6.84 -16.96
CA PRO A 46 2.77 7.03 -16.34
C PRO A 46 2.61 6.31 -15.00
N ALA A 47 3.39 5.26 -14.73
CA ALA A 47 3.36 4.53 -13.47
C ALA A 47 4.07 5.29 -12.33
N ASN A 48 4.83 6.34 -12.62
CA ASN A 48 5.58 7.11 -11.62
C ASN A 48 4.67 7.82 -10.61
N ARG A 49 3.53 8.34 -11.08
CA ARG A 49 2.51 9.03 -10.25
C ARG A 49 1.44 8.09 -9.69
N TYR A 50 1.42 6.84 -10.16
CA TYR A 50 0.39 5.87 -9.82
C TYR A 50 0.45 5.40 -8.36
N GLY A 51 -0.71 5.27 -7.72
CA GLY A 51 -0.86 4.72 -6.37
C GLY A 51 -1.43 5.71 -5.35
N CYS A 52 -1.82 5.18 -4.20
CA CYS A 52 -2.41 5.93 -3.09
C CYS A 52 -1.29 6.61 -2.28
N GLY A 53 -1.39 7.93 -2.09
CA GLY A 53 -0.45 8.71 -1.29
C GLY A 53 -0.73 8.54 0.21
N VAL A 54 0.25 8.04 0.96
CA VAL A 54 0.12 7.70 2.38
C VAL A 54 0.78 8.73 3.29
N ALA A 55 1.87 9.34 2.82
CA ALA A 55 2.62 10.31 3.60
C ALA A 55 3.38 11.29 2.69
N ARG A 56 3.68 12.47 3.23
CA ARG A 56 4.56 13.44 2.59
C ARG A 56 5.92 13.45 3.27
N LEU A 57 6.97 13.63 2.48
CA LEU A 57 8.33 13.92 2.91
C LEU A 57 8.57 15.38 2.52
N VAL A 58 8.92 16.21 3.49
CA VAL A 58 9.33 17.59 3.22
C VAL A 58 10.77 17.70 3.67
N ASP A 59 11.65 18.09 2.76
CA ASP A 59 13.07 18.24 3.03
C ASP A 59 13.62 19.47 2.28
N ARG A 60 14.77 19.97 2.72
CA ARG A 60 15.49 21.05 2.04
C ARG A 60 16.88 20.56 1.69
N LEU A 61 17.19 20.55 0.40
CA LEU A 61 18.54 20.30 -0.07
C LEU A 61 19.32 21.62 -0.07
N PRO A 62 20.56 21.63 0.47
CA PRO A 62 21.39 22.83 0.55
C PRO A 62 21.87 23.35 -0.81
N SER A 63 21.74 22.55 -1.87
CA SER A 63 22.18 22.90 -3.23
C SER A 63 20.97 23.20 -4.12
N SER A 64 21.08 24.24 -4.96
CA SER A 64 20.07 24.64 -5.97
C SER A 64 19.87 23.54 -7.03
N PRO A 65 18.65 23.33 -7.60
CA PRO A 65 18.38 22.23 -8.51
C PRO A 65 19.12 22.36 -9.84
N THR A 66 19.53 23.59 -10.18
CA THR A 66 20.32 23.89 -11.37
C THR A 66 21.79 23.49 -11.23
N ALA A 67 22.27 23.29 -9.99
CA ALA A 67 23.63 22.82 -9.68
C ALA A 67 23.68 21.34 -9.30
N LEU A 68 22.54 20.65 -9.29
CA LEU A 68 22.49 19.20 -9.19
C LEU A 68 23.02 18.63 -10.50
N ASP A 69 24.24 18.09 -10.46
CA ASP A 69 24.87 17.54 -11.65
C ASP A 69 24.12 16.29 -12.12
N LEU A 70 23.26 16.52 -13.11
CA LEU A 70 22.42 15.53 -13.78
C LEU A 70 23.24 14.46 -14.51
N HIS A 71 24.57 14.65 -14.66
CA HIS A 71 25.49 13.64 -15.22
C HIS A 71 25.60 12.36 -14.38
N SER A 72 25.18 12.38 -13.11
CA SER A 72 25.11 11.17 -12.28
C SER A 72 24.03 10.18 -12.74
N PHE A 73 23.03 10.66 -13.48
CA PHE A 73 21.97 9.81 -14.04
C PHE A 73 22.39 9.28 -15.41
N ASP A 74 22.04 8.01 -15.68
CA ASP A 74 22.32 7.41 -16.97
C ASP A 74 21.52 8.09 -18.11
N GLN A 75 21.81 7.69 -19.35
CA GLN A 75 21.12 8.15 -20.57
C GLN A 75 19.58 7.96 -20.55
N HIS A 76 19.04 7.17 -19.62
CA HIS A 76 17.60 6.94 -19.41
C HIS A 76 17.05 7.67 -18.18
N GLY A 77 17.86 8.52 -17.53
CA GLY A 77 17.53 9.24 -16.31
C GLY A 77 17.52 8.36 -15.06
N MET A 78 18.21 7.21 -15.04
CA MET A 78 18.27 6.31 -13.90
C MET A 78 19.60 6.41 -13.14
N LEU A 79 19.53 6.38 -11.83
CA LEU A 79 20.64 6.30 -10.90
C LEU A 79 20.47 5.03 -10.05
N LYS A 80 21.42 4.09 -10.17
CA LYS A 80 21.45 2.90 -9.31
C LYS A 80 22.02 3.27 -7.94
N LEU A 81 21.29 2.92 -6.90
CA LEU A 81 21.66 3.13 -5.51
C LEU A 81 21.96 1.77 -4.86
N GLY A 82 22.68 1.76 -3.74
CA GLY A 82 23.04 0.53 -3.04
C GLY A 82 21.81 -0.31 -2.66
N HIS A 83 20.71 0.37 -2.29
CA HIS A 83 19.48 -0.27 -1.86
C HIS A 83 18.26 0.02 -2.76
N GLY A 84 18.46 0.51 -3.97
CA GLY A 84 17.35 0.87 -4.84
C GLY A 84 17.73 1.52 -6.16
N ILE A 85 16.74 2.15 -6.79
CA ILE A 85 16.93 2.91 -8.04
C ILE A 85 16.19 4.24 -7.87
N ALA A 86 16.86 5.32 -8.22
CA ALA A 86 16.25 6.62 -8.42
C ALA A 86 16.10 6.85 -9.93
N ARG A 87 14.94 7.32 -10.38
CA ARG A 87 14.72 7.70 -11.77
C ARG A 87 14.26 9.15 -11.85
N LEU A 88 15.04 9.97 -12.51
CA LEU A 88 14.68 11.32 -12.90
C LEU A 88 13.78 11.30 -14.13
N SER A 89 12.69 12.05 -14.08
CA SER A 89 11.87 12.36 -15.24
C SER A 89 12.14 13.81 -15.64
N PRO A 90 12.99 14.08 -16.65
CA PRO A 90 13.44 15.43 -16.99
C PRO A 90 12.30 16.35 -17.43
N GLU A 91 11.27 15.84 -18.11
CA GLU A 91 10.11 16.63 -18.53
C GLU A 91 9.27 17.18 -17.35
N GLU A 92 9.28 16.50 -16.21
CA GLU A 92 8.39 16.79 -15.09
C GLU A 92 9.11 17.20 -13.80
N HIS A 93 10.44 17.35 -13.84
CA HIS A 93 11.28 17.73 -12.69
C HIS A 93 11.01 16.93 -11.40
N HIS A 94 10.73 15.63 -11.54
CA HIS A 94 10.51 14.74 -10.41
C HIS A 94 11.47 13.56 -10.43
N ILE A 95 11.86 13.09 -9.26
CA ILE A 95 12.64 11.87 -9.06
C ILE A 95 11.74 10.81 -8.43
N VAL A 96 11.59 9.65 -9.06
CA VAL A 96 10.96 8.49 -8.44
C VAL A 96 12.01 7.62 -7.77
N LEU A 97 11.82 7.41 -6.48
CA LEU A 97 12.67 6.55 -5.67
C LEU A 97 11.98 5.21 -5.43
N ARG A 98 12.67 4.13 -5.74
CA ARG A 98 12.20 2.76 -5.50
C ARG A 98 13.25 1.94 -4.75
N PRO A 99 12.94 1.46 -3.53
CA PRO A 99 13.80 0.50 -2.84
C PRO A 99 13.77 -0.86 -3.56
N HIS A 100 14.91 -1.56 -3.59
CA HIS A 100 15.00 -2.91 -4.14
C HIS A 100 14.96 -3.93 -3.01
N TYR A 101 13.97 -4.83 -2.98
CA TYR A 101 13.78 -5.75 -1.84
C TYR A 101 14.93 -6.73 -1.61
N HIS A 102 15.71 -7.04 -2.64
CA HIS A 102 16.82 -8.01 -2.55
C HIS A 102 18.07 -7.44 -1.84
N SER A 103 18.25 -6.12 -1.82
CA SER A 103 19.40 -5.46 -1.20
C SER A 103 19.24 -5.24 0.31
N PHE A 104 18.07 -5.52 0.89
CA PHE A 104 17.86 -5.42 2.33
C PHE A 104 18.04 -6.78 3.02
N SER A 105 18.68 -6.76 4.19
CA SER A 105 18.92 -7.97 5.03
C SER A 105 17.62 -8.73 5.36
N ILE A 106 16.51 -8.01 5.55
CA ILE A 106 15.18 -8.60 5.72
C ILE A 106 14.51 -8.74 4.36
N ARG A 107 14.55 -9.95 3.79
CA ARG A 107 13.99 -10.32 2.48
C ARG A 107 12.46 -10.47 2.44
N VAL A 108 11.77 -10.19 3.56
CA VAL A 108 10.31 -10.30 3.63
C VAL A 108 9.68 -9.30 2.66
N ARG A 109 9.00 -9.83 1.63
CA ARG A 109 8.11 -9.04 0.77
C ARG A 109 6.88 -8.71 1.60
N THR A 110 6.67 -7.43 1.86
CA THR A 110 5.40 -6.99 2.45
C THR A 110 4.35 -6.92 1.33
N ALA A 111 3.08 -7.01 1.71
CA ALA A 111 1.98 -6.75 0.78
C ALA A 111 1.74 -5.26 0.49
N TRP A 112 2.66 -4.39 0.94
CA TRP A 112 2.56 -2.93 0.84
C TRP A 112 3.84 -2.33 0.25
N PRO A 113 4.22 -2.66 -0.99
CA PRO A 113 5.42 -2.08 -1.57
C PRO A 113 5.32 -0.55 -1.61
N MET A 114 6.31 0.16 -1.08
CA MET A 114 6.33 1.63 -1.10
C MET A 114 7.27 2.20 -2.15
N LYS A 115 6.84 3.30 -2.78
CA LYS A 115 7.70 4.16 -3.61
C LYS A 115 7.53 5.63 -3.20
N ALA A 116 8.55 6.45 -3.43
CA ALA A 116 8.42 7.91 -3.28
C ALA A 116 8.51 8.59 -4.64
N THR A 117 7.64 9.59 -4.85
CA THR A 117 7.79 10.56 -5.93
C THR A 117 8.25 11.86 -5.30
N ILE A 118 9.41 12.37 -5.71
CA ILE A 118 10.07 13.53 -5.16
C ILE A 118 9.96 14.66 -6.18
N HIS A 119 9.29 15.74 -5.84
CA HIS A 119 9.21 16.94 -6.65
C HIS A 119 10.30 17.92 -6.24
N LEU A 120 11.08 18.38 -7.21
CA LEU A 120 12.14 19.36 -7.01
C LEU A 120 11.55 20.74 -7.33
N GLN A 121 11.41 21.60 -6.32
CA GLN A 121 11.01 23.00 -6.52
C GLN A 121 12.22 23.90 -6.25
N PRO A 122 12.68 24.68 -7.23
CA PRO A 122 13.70 25.70 -7.00
C PRO A 122 13.17 26.74 -6.01
N THR A 123 13.94 27.06 -4.99
CA THR A 123 13.67 28.17 -4.05
C THR A 123 14.89 29.09 -4.01
N GLU A 124 14.69 30.38 -3.71
CA GLU A 124 15.73 31.43 -3.78
C GLU A 124 16.97 31.17 -2.87
N SER A 125 16.88 30.27 -1.89
CA SER A 125 17.96 29.94 -0.94
C SER A 125 18.25 28.43 -0.82
N GLY A 126 17.75 27.59 -1.74
CA GLY A 126 17.96 26.13 -1.74
C GLY A 126 16.93 25.38 -2.59
N THR A 127 16.99 24.05 -2.62
CA THR A 127 15.96 23.24 -3.29
C THR A 127 14.96 22.72 -2.28
N HIS A 128 13.69 23.12 -2.41
CA HIS A 128 12.60 22.52 -1.63
C HIS A 128 12.22 21.18 -2.25
N VAL A 129 12.24 20.14 -1.43
CA VAL A 129 11.98 18.77 -1.84
C VAL A 129 10.66 18.34 -1.22
N GLU A 130 9.61 18.22 -2.05
CA GLU A 130 8.34 17.64 -1.62
C GLU A 130 8.20 16.22 -2.19
N GLY A 131 8.36 15.23 -1.33
CA GLY A 131 8.14 13.83 -1.64
C GLY A 131 6.74 13.36 -1.25
N VAL A 132 6.10 12.54 -2.09
CA VAL A 132 4.88 11.80 -1.75
C VAL A 132 5.21 10.32 -1.73
N LYS A 133 5.01 9.67 -0.58
CA LYS A 133 5.13 8.23 -0.39
C LYS A 133 3.84 7.56 -0.83
N ARG A 134 3.93 6.57 -1.71
CA ARG A 134 2.78 5.90 -2.32
C ARG A 134 2.82 4.40 -2.12
N ILE A 135 1.64 3.79 -2.01
CA ILE A 135 1.40 2.34 -2.03
C ILE A 135 0.45 1.96 -3.18
N PRO A 136 0.34 0.68 -3.57
CA PRO A 136 -0.67 0.24 -4.53
C PRO A 136 -2.09 0.52 -4.03
N TRP A 137 -3.01 0.80 -4.95
CA TRP A 137 -4.41 1.07 -4.60
C TRP A 137 -5.08 -0.16 -4.00
N SER A 138 -4.78 -1.35 -4.53
CA SER A 138 -5.32 -2.60 -4.01
C SER A 138 -4.93 -2.84 -2.55
N SER A 139 -3.67 -2.57 -2.17
CA SER A 139 -3.22 -2.69 -0.78
C SER A 139 -3.97 -1.73 0.15
N ALA A 140 -4.22 -0.48 -0.27
CA ALA A 140 -5.00 0.47 0.51
C ALA A 140 -6.47 0.03 0.67
N LEU A 141 -7.10 -0.37 -0.44
CA LEU A 141 -8.50 -0.78 -0.48
C LEU A 141 -8.74 -2.08 0.30
N LEU A 142 -7.85 -3.07 0.18
CA LEU A 142 -7.95 -4.33 0.92
C LEU A 142 -7.79 -4.10 2.43
N THR A 143 -6.84 -3.25 2.85
CA THR A 143 -6.69 -2.88 4.26
C THR A 143 -7.95 -2.20 4.79
N LEU A 144 -8.48 -1.23 4.04
CA LEU A 144 -9.69 -0.50 4.43
C LEU A 144 -10.91 -1.43 4.49
N ALA A 145 -11.12 -2.26 3.47
CA ALA A 145 -12.21 -3.22 3.41
C ALA A 145 -12.16 -4.21 4.57
N TRP A 146 -10.96 -4.70 4.92
CA TRP A 146 -10.77 -5.58 6.06
C TRP A 146 -11.14 -4.89 7.38
N LEU A 147 -10.64 -3.67 7.62
CA LEU A 147 -10.95 -2.88 8.82
C LEU A 147 -12.46 -2.62 8.95
N ILE A 148 -13.09 -2.19 7.85
CA ILE A 148 -14.54 -1.94 7.82
C ILE A 148 -15.30 -3.23 8.10
N THR A 149 -14.92 -4.35 7.48
CA THR A 149 -15.60 -5.64 7.68
C THR A 149 -15.57 -6.07 9.14
N VAL A 150 -14.40 -5.97 9.80
CA VAL A 150 -14.28 -6.33 11.21
C VAL A 150 -15.04 -5.35 12.11
N ALA A 151 -14.93 -4.05 11.86
CA ALA A 151 -15.60 -3.02 12.65
C ALA A 151 -17.13 -3.13 12.54
N VAL A 152 -17.66 -3.22 11.32
CA VAL A 152 -19.09 -3.38 11.05
C VAL A 152 -19.60 -4.72 11.56
N GLY A 153 -18.85 -5.81 11.38
CA GLY A 153 -19.22 -7.12 11.91
C GLY A 153 -19.31 -7.14 13.43
N THR A 154 -18.33 -6.54 14.11
CA THR A 154 -18.32 -6.42 15.58
C THR A 154 -19.47 -5.54 16.06
N MET A 155 -19.67 -4.37 15.44
CA MET A 155 -20.77 -3.47 15.77
C MET A 155 -22.14 -4.11 15.54
N GLY A 156 -22.32 -4.76 14.38
CA GLY A 156 -23.55 -5.47 14.02
C GLY A 156 -23.86 -6.60 14.98
N PHE A 157 -22.85 -7.36 15.40
CA PHE A 157 -22.99 -8.35 16.47
C PHE A 157 -23.48 -7.70 17.76
N VAL A 158 -22.84 -6.63 18.25
CA VAL A 158 -23.23 -5.96 19.50
C VAL A 158 -24.68 -5.47 19.44
N ILE A 159 -25.08 -4.83 18.34
CA ILE A 159 -26.44 -4.34 18.14
C ILE A 159 -27.44 -5.50 18.17
N ALA A 160 -27.20 -6.55 17.36
CA ALA A 160 -28.09 -7.70 17.29
C ALA A 160 -28.17 -8.42 18.64
N PHE A 161 -27.06 -8.52 19.35
CA PHE A 161 -26.96 -9.15 20.67
C PHE A 161 -27.76 -8.39 21.73
N LEU A 162 -27.70 -7.05 21.72
CA LEU A 162 -28.51 -6.18 22.58
C LEU A 162 -30.01 -6.32 22.29
N MET A 163 -30.40 -6.37 21.01
CA MET A 163 -31.80 -6.46 20.61
C MET A 163 -32.48 -7.77 21.02
N HIS A 164 -31.73 -8.85 21.13
CA HIS A 164 -32.27 -10.18 21.49
C HIS A 164 -32.12 -10.50 22.99
N GLU A 165 -32.05 -9.47 23.84
CA GLU A 165 -31.89 -9.63 25.30
C GLU A 165 -30.69 -10.53 25.65
N GLY A 166 -29.60 -10.45 24.88
CA GLY A 166 -28.43 -11.34 25.04
C GLY A 166 -27.78 -11.30 26.43
N PHE A 167 -28.06 -10.25 27.22
CA PHE A 167 -27.59 -10.11 28.60
C PHE A 167 -28.55 -10.67 29.66
N SER A 168 -29.65 -11.31 29.25
CA SER A 168 -30.64 -11.93 30.15
C SER A 168 -30.10 -13.10 30.97
N SER A 169 -28.97 -13.69 30.55
CA SER A 169 -28.32 -14.80 31.25
C SER A 169 -26.83 -14.55 31.45
N LEU A 170 -26.26 -15.13 32.51
CA LEU A 170 -24.81 -15.06 32.78
C LEU A 170 -23.98 -15.62 31.60
N GLY A 171 -24.45 -16.71 30.99
CA GLY A 171 -23.82 -17.30 29.80
C GLY A 171 -23.85 -16.35 28.60
N GLY A 172 -24.95 -15.63 28.41
CA GLY A 172 -25.07 -14.60 27.39
C GLY A 172 -24.13 -13.42 27.64
N VAL A 173 -24.06 -12.91 28.88
CA VAL A 173 -23.10 -11.84 29.25
C VAL A 173 -21.66 -12.24 28.91
N LEU A 174 -21.25 -13.46 29.30
CA LEU A 174 -19.91 -13.99 29.01
C LEU A 174 -19.65 -14.12 27.50
N LEU A 175 -20.62 -14.61 26.74
CA LEU A 175 -20.52 -14.72 25.28
C LEU A 175 -20.39 -13.35 24.61
N GLY A 176 -21.24 -12.39 24.99
CA GLY A 176 -21.23 -11.04 24.46
C GLY A 176 -19.89 -10.33 24.70
N ILE A 177 -19.36 -10.43 25.93
CA ILE A 177 -18.03 -9.90 26.26
C ILE A 177 -16.96 -10.61 25.44
N GLY A 178 -16.99 -11.94 25.37
CA GLY A 178 -15.98 -12.73 24.66
C GLY A 178 -15.89 -12.38 23.18
N VAL A 179 -17.03 -12.35 22.47
CA VAL A 179 -17.06 -12.04 21.04
C VAL A 179 -16.68 -10.58 20.77
N THR A 180 -17.15 -9.65 21.61
CA THR A 180 -16.80 -8.22 21.47
C THR A 180 -15.30 -8.00 21.71
N ALA A 181 -14.75 -8.59 22.77
CA ALA A 181 -13.33 -8.53 23.09
C ALA A 181 -12.49 -9.14 21.94
N LEU A 182 -12.92 -10.27 21.38
CA LEU A 182 -12.27 -10.87 20.22
C LEU A 182 -12.27 -9.92 19.01
N GLY A 183 -13.39 -9.29 18.69
CA GLY A 183 -13.48 -8.30 17.61
C GLY A 183 -12.51 -7.14 17.80
N LEU A 184 -12.41 -6.60 19.02
CA LEU A 184 -11.47 -5.53 19.35
C LEU A 184 -10.01 -5.98 19.27
N ILE A 185 -9.69 -7.20 19.72
CA ILE A 185 -8.34 -7.77 19.62
C ILE A 185 -7.95 -7.93 18.14
N VAL A 186 -8.85 -8.43 17.30
CA VAL A 186 -8.60 -8.58 15.86
C VAL A 186 -8.29 -7.21 15.24
N LEU A 187 -9.08 -6.17 15.54
CA LEU A 187 -8.81 -4.80 15.07
C LEU A 187 -7.45 -4.29 15.54
N ALA A 188 -7.15 -4.42 16.84
CA ALA A 188 -5.89 -3.96 17.42
C ALA A 188 -4.69 -4.66 16.77
N PHE A 189 -4.76 -5.98 16.60
CA PHE A 189 -3.71 -6.75 15.97
C PHE A 189 -3.50 -6.37 14.50
N GLY A 190 -4.59 -6.14 13.77
CA GLY A 190 -4.52 -5.63 12.40
C GLY A 190 -3.83 -4.27 12.30
N LEU A 191 -4.17 -3.34 13.18
CA LEU A 191 -3.50 -2.03 13.25
C LEU A 191 -2.00 -2.16 13.53
N VAL A 192 -1.62 -3.06 14.44
CA VAL A 192 -0.20 -3.34 14.74
C VAL A 192 0.53 -3.89 13.50
N ILE A 193 -0.08 -4.84 12.77
CA ILE A 193 0.50 -5.37 11.53
C ILE A 193 0.67 -4.27 10.48
N ILE A 194 -0.35 -3.43 10.29
CA ILE A 194 -0.30 -2.31 9.33
C ILE A 194 0.82 -1.34 9.71
N ALA A 195 0.92 -0.97 11.00
CA ALA A 195 1.96 -0.08 11.49
C ALA A 195 3.36 -0.67 11.31
N LEU A 196 3.54 -1.97 11.56
CA LEU A 196 4.81 -2.66 11.38
C LEU A 196 5.19 -2.73 9.90
N ALA A 197 4.26 -3.08 9.02
CA ALA A 197 4.46 -3.11 7.58
C ALA A 197 4.86 -1.72 7.06
N TYR A 198 4.13 -0.68 7.46
CA TYR A 198 4.47 0.70 7.13
C TYR A 198 5.86 1.09 7.64
N ARG A 199 6.20 0.75 8.88
CA ARG A 199 7.51 1.10 9.46
C ARG A 199 8.67 0.44 8.70
N LEU A 200 8.54 -0.84 8.36
CA LEU A 200 9.56 -1.56 7.60
C LEU A 200 9.77 -0.96 6.21
N GLU A 201 8.69 -0.67 5.49
CA GLU A 201 8.75 -0.07 4.16
C GLU A 201 9.25 1.37 4.18
N ASN A 202 8.85 2.13 5.20
CA ASN A 202 9.34 3.48 5.41
C ASN A 202 10.85 3.50 5.71
N GLN A 203 11.36 2.55 6.50
CA GLN A 203 12.79 2.44 6.76
C GLN A 203 13.58 2.14 5.49
N ARG A 204 13.09 1.21 4.65
CA ARG A 204 13.69 0.89 3.35
C ARG A 204 13.77 2.12 2.47
N LEU A 205 12.67 2.85 2.35
CA LEU A 205 12.57 4.05 1.53
C LEU A 205 13.47 5.19 2.03
N THR A 206 13.53 5.41 3.34
CA THR A 206 14.41 6.42 3.95
C THR A 206 15.88 6.11 3.72
N GLN A 207 16.28 4.84 3.77
CA GLN A 207 17.66 4.44 3.49
C GLN A 207 18.03 4.73 2.02
N THR A 208 17.17 4.33 1.07
CA THR A 208 17.39 4.65 -0.35
C THR A 208 17.40 6.16 -0.60
N TYR A 209 16.62 6.94 0.16
CA TYR A 209 16.61 8.40 0.06
C TYR A 209 17.92 9.01 0.58
N ALA A 210 18.47 8.48 1.68
CA ALA A 210 19.76 8.91 2.20
C ALA A 210 20.90 8.64 1.19
N GLU A 211 20.88 7.50 0.51
CA GLU A 211 21.84 7.18 -0.55
C GLU A 211 21.71 8.13 -1.74
N LEU A 212 20.48 8.43 -2.16
CA LEU A 212 20.24 9.44 -3.19
C LEU A 212 20.83 10.78 -2.76
N ARG A 213 20.54 11.25 -1.54
CA ARG A 213 21.06 12.51 -1.02
C ARG A 213 22.59 12.53 -0.99
N GLN A 214 23.23 11.44 -0.60
CA GLN A 214 24.69 11.32 -0.61
C GLN A 214 25.27 11.39 -2.02
N ALA A 215 24.70 10.65 -2.98
CA ALA A 215 25.13 10.68 -4.37
C ALA A 215 25.00 12.09 -4.97
N LEU A 216 23.91 12.78 -4.66
CA LEU A 216 23.67 14.16 -5.11
C LEU A 216 24.64 15.17 -4.46
N LEU A 217 24.99 15.00 -3.18
CA LEU A 217 25.96 15.87 -2.49
C LEU A 217 27.38 15.66 -3.02
N MET A 218 27.80 14.41 -3.24
CA MET A 218 29.10 14.08 -3.82
C MET A 218 29.26 14.70 -5.21
N ALA A 219 28.20 14.65 -6.03
CA ALA A 219 28.20 15.27 -7.36
C ALA A 219 28.32 16.80 -7.33
N SER A 220 27.83 17.45 -6.27
CA SER A 220 27.94 18.92 -6.10
C SER A 220 29.27 19.39 -5.50
N SER A 221 30.16 18.47 -5.13
CA SER A 221 31.50 18.79 -4.58
C SER A 221 32.49 18.84 -5.75
N PRO A 222 33.01 20.01 -6.16
CA PRO A 222 33.97 20.06 -7.25
C PRO A 222 35.22 19.27 -6.86
N SER A 223 35.59 18.28 -7.69
CA SER A 223 36.92 17.67 -7.62
C SER A 223 37.95 18.79 -7.82
N SER A 224 38.65 19.12 -6.74
CA SER A 224 39.79 20.04 -6.70
C SER A 224 40.88 19.67 -7.70
#